data_AF-A0A2S6AZ77-F1
#
_entry.id   AF-A0A2S6AZ77-F1
#
_cell.length_a   1.000
_cell.length_b   1.000
_cell.length_c   1.000
_cell.angle_alpha   90.00
_cell.angle_beta   90.00
_cell.angle_gamma   90.00
#
_symmetry.space_group_name_H-M   'P 1'
#
loop_
_entity.id
_entity.type
_entity.pdbx_description
1 polymer ?
#
loop_
_entity_poly.entity_id
_entity_poly.type
_entity_poly.pdbx_seq_one_letter_code
_entity_poly.pdbx_strand_id
1 'polypeptide(L)' 'LYGLLVFAILAVFVAGLMVGRTPEFLGKKVEAREMKFAMLAVLILPLVILGFTAVSAVAEFGTSSILTPGPHGLSEILYA' A
#
# COMPACT_ATOMS: atom_id res chain seq x y z
N LEU A 1 -13.32 -6.40 4.17
CA LEU A 1 -14.27 -5.77 3.20
C LEU A 1 -13.84 -4.36 2.80
N TYR A 2 -13.48 -3.47 3.73
CA TYR A 2 -13.13 -2.07 3.41
C TYR A 2 -11.95 -1.92 2.43
N GLY A 3 -10.90 -2.75 2.53
CA GLY A 3 -9.75 -2.69 1.60
C GLY A 3 -10.15 -2.95 0.14
N LEU A 4 -11.07 -3.88 -0.10
CA LEU A 4 -11.62 -4.14 -1.43
C LEU A 4 -12.38 -2.91 -1.97
N LEU A 5 -13.11 -2.20 -1.12
CA LEU A 5 -13.81 -0.97 -1.51
C LEU A 5 -12.84 0.15 -1.90
N VAL A 6 -11.72 0.29 -1.17
CA VAL A 6 -10.66 1.26 -1.52
C VAL A 6 -10.08 0.95 -2.91
N PHE A 7 -9.81 -0.33 -3.20
CA PHE A 7 -9.35 -0.74 -4.53
C PHE A 7 -10.42 -0.56 -5.62
N ALA A 8 -11.70 -0.79 -5.30
CA ALA A 8 -12.79 -0.53 -6.24
C ALA A 8 -12.91 0.96 -6.60
N ILE A 9 -12.77 1.86 -5.61
CA ILE A 9 -12.74 3.31 -5.83
C ILE A 9 -11.55 3.68 -6.73
N LEU A 10 -10.37 3.14 -6.45
CA LEU A 10 -9.17 3.33 -7.28
C LEU A 10 -9.38 2.86 -8.73
N ALA A 11 -9.92 1.66 -8.91
CA ALA A 11 -10.16 1.08 -10.22
C ALA A 11 -11.14 1.93 -11.04
N VAL A 12 -12.26 2.36 -10.45
CA VAL A 12 -13.23 3.24 -11.08
C VAL A 12 -12.64 4.62 -11.38
N PHE A 13 -11.80 5.15 -10.48
CA PHE A 13 -11.09 6.41 -10.71
C PHE A 13 -10.22 6.36 -11.97
N VAL A 14 -9.38 5.33 -12.07
CA VAL A 14 -8.53 5.12 -13.25
C VAL A 14 -9.37 4.88 -14.51
N ALA A 15 -10.38 4.01 -14.45
CA ALA A 15 -11.24 3.71 -15.59
C ALA A 15 -12.02 4.95 -16.08
N GLY A 16 -12.56 5.76 -15.17
CA GLY A 16 -13.26 7.00 -15.50
C GLY A 16 -12.35 7.98 -16.24
N LEU A 17 -11.13 8.18 -15.73
CA LEU A 17 -10.13 9.03 -16.38
C LEU A 17 -9.73 8.51 -17.78
N MET A 18 -9.57 7.20 -17.96
CA MET A 18 -9.20 6.60 -19.24
C MET A 18 -10.26 6.82 -20.33
N VAL A 19 -11.54 6.85 -19.96
CA VAL A 19 -12.66 7.09 -20.89
C VAL A 19 -12.98 8.59 -21.02
N GLY A 20 -12.27 9.46 -20.29
CA GLY A 20 -12.52 10.91 -20.28
C GLY A 20 -13.83 11.30 -19.59
N ARG A 21 -14.32 10.47 -18.66
CA ARG A 21 -15.54 10.72 -17.87
C ARG A 21 -15.18 11.00 -16.41
N THR A 22 -16.10 11.63 -15.69
CA THR A 22 -15.93 11.77 -14.24
C THR A 22 -16.10 10.40 -13.58
N PRO A 23 -15.17 9.98 -12.71
CA PRO A 23 -15.29 8.69 -12.03
C PRO A 23 -16.52 8.60 -11.15
N GLU A 24 -17.19 7.44 -11.18
CA GLU A 24 -18.47 7.24 -10.48
C GLU A 24 -18.60 5.80 -9.97
N PHE A 25 -18.81 5.64 -8.66
CA PHE A 25 -19.00 4.35 -8.00
C PHE A 25 -20.44 4.26 -7.44
N LEU A 26 -21.22 3.28 -7.91
CA LEU A 26 -22.61 3.06 -7.49
C LEU A 26 -23.51 4.30 -7.60
N GLY A 27 -23.40 5.07 -8.69
CA GLY A 27 -24.20 6.30 -8.86
C GLY A 27 -23.59 7.55 -8.23
N LYS A 28 -22.50 7.43 -7.47
CA LYS A 28 -21.87 8.53 -6.73
C LYS A 28 -20.55 8.92 -7.35
N LYS A 29 -20.38 10.21 -7.62
CA LYS A 29 -19.13 10.76 -8.15
C LYS A 29 -18.00 10.58 -7.13
N VAL A 30 -16.84 10.16 -7.62
CA VAL A 30 -15.62 10.10 -6.82
C VAL A 30 -14.84 11.40 -7.02
N GLU A 31 -14.80 12.22 -5.98
CA GLU A 31 -14.11 13.52 -6.00
C GLU A 31 -12.70 13.45 -5.40
N ALA A 32 -11.96 14.55 -5.52
CA ALA A 32 -10.59 14.66 -5.02
C ALA A 32 -10.45 14.34 -3.52
N ARG A 33 -11.47 14.62 -2.71
CA ARG A 33 -11.44 14.33 -1.26
C ARG A 33 -11.45 12.83 -0.99
N GLU A 34 -12.33 12.07 -1.64
CA GLU A 34 -12.44 10.62 -1.48
C GLU A 34 -11.19 9.94 -2.02
N MET A 35 -10.68 10.43 -3.15
CA MET A 35 -9.45 9.93 -3.75
C MET A 35 -8.24 10.12 -2.84
N LYS A 36 -8.13 11.26 -2.14
CA LYS A 36 -7.06 11.50 -1.15
C LYS A 36 -7.08 10.46 -0.02
N PHE A 37 -8.26 10.16 0.53
CA PHE A 37 -8.37 9.16 1.60
C PHE A 37 -8.09 7.74 1.09
N ALA A 38 -8.57 7.40 -0.10
CA ALA A 38 -8.25 6.12 -0.73
C ALA A 38 -6.74 5.95 -0.95
N MET A 39 -6.06 7.00 -1.44
CA MET A 39 -4.60 6.98 -1.61
C MET A 39 -3.85 6.86 -0.28
N LEU A 40 -4.27 7.59 0.76
CA LEU A 40 -3.67 7.44 2.09
C LEU A 40 -3.82 6.01 2.60
N ALA A 41 -5.02 5.42 2.48
CA ALA A 41 -5.26 4.04 2.91
C ALA A 41 -4.37 3.03 2.18
N VAL A 42 -4.12 3.22 0.87
CA VAL A 42 -3.25 2.33 0.09
C VAL A 42 -1.78 2.57 0.35
N LEU A 43 -1.35 3.81 0.58
CA LEU A 43 0.07 4.15 0.74
C LEU A 43 0.60 3.92 2.17
N ILE A 44 -0.24 3.98 3.20
CA ILE A 44 0.20 3.74 4.58
C ILE A 44 0.82 2.35 4.72
N LEU A 45 0.20 1.31 4.16
CA LEU A 45 0.67 -0.07 4.27
C LEU A 45 2.10 -0.27 3.70
N PRO A 46 2.38 0.01 2.41
CA PRO A 46 3.71 -0.16 1.85
C PRO A 46 4.74 0.79 2.48
N LEU A 47 4.34 2.00 2.90
CA LEU A 47 5.26 2.93 3.56
C LEU A 47 5.70 2.39 4.92
N VAL A 48 4.76 1.84 5.70
CA VAL A 48 5.06 1.22 7.00
C VAL A 48 5.94 -0.02 6.83
N ILE A 49 5.59 -0.91 5.90
CA ILE A 49 6.36 -2.13 5.63
C ILE A 49 7.78 -1.75 5.20
N LEU A 50 7.94 -0.96 4.13
CA LEU A 50 9.25 -0.59 3.62
C LEU A 50 10.06 0.23 4.63
N GLY A 51 9.41 1.11 5.37
CA GLY A 51 10.04 1.94 6.40
C GLY A 51 10.62 1.09 7.53
N PHE A 52 9.84 0.17 8.09
CA PHE A 52 10.33 -0.70 9.15
C PHE A 52 11.30 -1.76 8.65
N THR A 53 11.08 -2.33 7.45
CA THR A 53 12.07 -3.21 6.82
C THR A 53 13.41 -2.50 6.66
N ALA A 54 13.43 -1.25 6.19
CA ALA A 54 14.65 -0.48 6.03
C ALA A 54 15.37 -0.24 7.37
N VAL A 55 14.63 0.09 8.43
CA VAL A 55 15.19 0.27 9.79
C VAL A 55 15.77 -1.06 10.31
N SER A 56 15.02 -2.15 10.22
CA SER A 56 15.45 -3.47 10.69
C SER A 56 16.64 -4.03 9.90
N ALA A 57 16.79 -3.67 8.62
CA ALA A 57 17.90 -4.10 7.78
C ALA A 57 19.25 -3.46 8.17
N VAL A 58 19.25 -2.34 8.92
CA VAL A 58 20.47 -1.63 9.33
C VAL A 58 20.69 -1.60 10.83
N ALA A 59 19.64 -1.78 11.63
CA ALA A 59 19.74 -1.77 13.08
C ALA A 59 20.17 -3.13 13.62
N GLU A 60 21.05 -3.12 14.63
CA GLU A 60 21.61 -4.34 15.23
C GLU A 60 20.54 -5.27 15.81
N PHE A 61 19.47 -4.71 16.40
CA PHE A 61 18.35 -5.51 16.91
C PHE A 61 17.59 -6.25 15.80
N GLY A 62 17.59 -5.72 14.57
CA GLY A 62 16.95 -6.34 13.42
C GLY A 62 17.86 -7.36 12.76
N THR A 63 19.13 -7.02 12.54
CA THR A 63 20.10 -7.92 11.88
C THR A 63 20.49 -9.11 12.76
N SER A 64 20.50 -8.95 14.09
CA SER A 64 20.74 -10.06 15.03
C SER A 64 19.60 -11.08 15.10
N SER A 65 18.41 -10.74 14.60
CA SER A 65 17.25 -11.64 14.57
C SER A 65 17.21 -12.58 13.36
N ILE A 66 18.12 -12.41 12.39
CA ILE A 66 18.19 -13.22 11.18
C ILE A 66 18.60 -14.66 11.52
N LEU A 67 17.77 -15.63 11.13
CA LEU A 67 18.04 -17.06 11.35
C LEU A 67 18.71 -17.69 10.14
N THR A 68 18.37 -17.22 8.93
CA THR A 68 18.91 -17.77 7.67
C THR A 68 19.83 -16.76 6.98
N PRO A 69 21.16 -17.00 6.92
CA PRO A 69 22.08 -16.08 6.29
C PRO A 69 21.91 -16.01 4.77
N GLY A 70 22.37 -14.90 4.17
CA GLY A 70 22.26 -14.64 2.74
C GLY A 70 20.93 -13.97 2.35
N PRO A 71 20.50 -14.04 1.08
CA PRO A 71 19.32 -13.33 0.59
C PRO A 71 18.01 -13.68 1.32
N HIS A 72 17.94 -14.86 1.95
CA HIS A 72 16.76 -15.28 2.70
C HIS A 72 16.54 -14.44 3.97
N GLY A 73 17.61 -13.97 4.62
CA GLY A 73 17.50 -13.10 5.79
C GLY A 73 16.80 -11.77 5.50
N LEU A 74 16.92 -11.23 4.28
CA LEU A 74 16.14 -10.06 3.87
C LEU A 74 14.65 -10.39 3.76
N SER A 75 14.30 -11.56 3.25
CA SER A 75 12.92 -12.03 3.20
C SER A 75 12.33 -12.23 4.60
N GLU A 76 13.12 -12.70 5.57
CA GLU A 76 12.70 -12.79 6.98
C GLU A 76 12.34 -11.41 7.54
N ILE A 77 13.18 -10.39 7.32
CA ILE A 77 12.93 -9.02 7.77
C ILE A 77 11.72 -8.38 7.08
N LEU A 78 11.52 -8.65 5.78
CA LEU A 78 10.41 -8.09 5.00
C LEU A 78 9.06 -8.77 5.30
N TYR A 79 9.10 -10.05 5.70
CA TYR A 79 7.90 -10.84 5.99
C TYR A 79 7.39 -10.67 7.44
N ALA A 80 8.29 -10.37 8.38
CA ALA A 80 7.96 -10.11 9.78
C ALA A 80 6.99 -8.94 9.96
#